data_AF-A0A232LVU3-F1
#
_entry.id   AF-A0A232LVU3-F1
#
_cell.length_a   1.000
_cell.length_b   1.000
_cell.length_c   1.000
_cell.angle_alpha   90.00
_cell.angle_beta   90.00
_cell.angle_gamma   90.00
#
_symmetry.space_group_name_H-M   'P 1'
#
loop_
_entity.id
_entity.type
_entity.pdbx_description
1 polymer ?
#
loop_
_entity_poly.entity_id
_entity_poly.type
_entity_poly.pdbx_seq_one_letter_code
_entity_poly.pdbx_strand_id
1 'polypeptide(L)'
;MANWRDEYSAALVVRDRRDQANTTLFDAYTRLADRSVQVVRPETPRTPSSPAPSKRGPGPGQLEAAQSLQDTLAAVRSDLTAAQQSRTELQDRLSGTTTDLEKLKKKSIQDGRRIAALEGERTHLQLRLKDRDEELRGKAKLLDSVQDELASLNLQLNMSEEKSARLQKENQELIDRWMARMGREAEAMNNASKFS
;
A
#
# COMPACT_ATOMS: atom_id res chain seq x y z
N MET A 1 -9.35 -5.71 -17.91
CA MET A 1 -8.65 -4.42 -18.08
C MET A 1 -8.69 -3.73 -16.74
N ALA A 2 -7.54 -3.32 -16.19
CA ALA A 2 -7.50 -2.67 -14.87
C ALA A 2 -8.44 -1.45 -14.88
N ASN A 3 -9.33 -1.37 -13.90
CA ASN A 3 -10.32 -0.31 -13.79
C ASN A 3 -9.61 0.98 -13.36
N TRP A 4 -9.03 1.70 -14.31
CA TRP A 4 -8.38 3.01 -14.11
C TRP A 4 -9.26 3.99 -13.31
N ARG A 5 -10.58 3.81 -13.37
CA ARG A 5 -11.56 4.59 -12.62
C ARG A 5 -11.48 4.34 -11.11
N ASP A 6 -11.25 3.09 -10.71
CA ASP A 6 -11.11 2.71 -9.30
C ASP A 6 -9.77 3.24 -8.75
N GLU A 7 -8.68 3.10 -9.52
CA GLU A 7 -7.37 3.67 -9.20
C GLU A 7 -7.40 5.19 -9.08
N TYR A 8 -8.09 5.88 -10.01
CA TYR A 8 -8.27 7.32 -9.98
C TYR A 8 -9.08 7.77 -8.75
N SER A 9 -10.16 7.06 -8.43
CA SER A 9 -10.97 7.36 -7.24
C SER A 9 -10.19 7.16 -5.94
N ALA A 10 -9.37 6.10 -5.86
CA ALA A 10 -8.50 5.85 -4.71
C ALA A 10 -7.43 6.94 -4.56
N ALA A 11 -6.83 7.39 -5.68
CA ALA A 11 -5.87 8.49 -5.67
C ALA A 11 -6.49 9.81 -5.19
N LEU A 12 -7.74 10.10 -5.57
CA LEU A 12 -8.46 11.28 -5.08
C LEU A 12 -8.70 11.22 -3.57
N VAL A 13 -9.09 10.07 -3.03
CA VAL A 13 -9.30 9.89 -1.57
C VAL A 13 -7.99 10.07 -0.79
N VAL A 14 -6.87 9.55 -1.31
CA VAL A 14 -5.55 9.73 -0.69
C VAL A 14 -5.15 11.20 -0.67
N ARG A 15 -5.38 11.91 -1.79
CA ARG A 15 -5.14 13.36 -1.86
C ARG A 15 -6.00 14.12 -0.85
N ASP A 16 -7.30 13.82 -0.80
CA ASP A 16 -8.25 14.52 0.07
C ASP A 16 -7.89 14.37 1.56
N ARG A 17 -7.47 13.16 1.98
CA ARG A 17 -6.93 12.94 3.34
C ARG A 17 -5.67 13.76 3.62
N ARG A 18 -4.77 13.88 2.64
CA ARG A 18 -3.55 14.67 2.77
C ARG A 18 -3.88 16.16 2.91
N ASP A 19 -4.83 16.66 2.15
CA ASP A 19 -5.21 18.07 2.15
C ASP A 19 -5.99 18.42 3.44
N GLN A 20 -6.86 17.51 3.91
CA GLN A 20 -7.54 17.62 5.22
C GLN A 20 -6.55 17.67 6.40
N ALA A 21 -5.52 16.81 6.39
CA ALA A 21 -4.49 16.83 7.43
C ALA A 21 -3.68 18.15 7.46
N ASN A 22 -3.56 18.83 6.31
CA ASN A 22 -2.81 20.09 6.18
C ASN A 22 -3.69 21.34 6.28
N THR A 23 -5.01 21.20 6.43
CA THR A 23 -5.95 22.33 6.49
C THR A 23 -5.60 23.30 7.62
N THR A 24 -5.20 22.78 8.77
CA THR A 24 -4.78 23.59 9.94
C THR A 24 -3.54 24.45 9.67
N LEU A 25 -2.59 23.93 8.88
CA LEU A 25 -1.39 24.66 8.45
C LEU A 25 -1.73 25.78 7.46
N PHE A 26 -2.61 25.49 6.49
CA PHE A 26 -3.10 26.50 5.54
C PHE A 26 -3.88 27.62 6.23
N ASP A 27 -4.72 27.27 7.21
CA ASP A 27 -5.45 28.24 8.03
C ASP A 27 -4.51 29.11 8.86
N ALA A 28 -3.48 28.52 9.47
CA ALA A 28 -2.48 29.25 10.24
C ALA A 28 -1.69 30.23 9.36
N TYR A 29 -1.28 29.81 8.16
CA TYR A 29 -0.60 30.68 7.19
C TYR A 29 -1.50 31.81 6.70
N THR A 30 -2.77 31.52 6.42
CA THR A 30 -3.78 32.52 6.03
C THR A 30 -3.93 33.57 7.13
N ARG A 31 -4.09 33.16 8.39
CA ARG A 31 -4.18 34.08 9.54
C ARG A 31 -2.93 34.94 9.73
N LEU A 32 -1.75 34.36 9.47
CA LEU A 32 -0.49 35.10 9.55
C LEU A 32 -0.38 36.16 8.43
N ALA A 33 -0.82 35.82 7.21
CA ALA A 33 -0.89 36.75 6.10
C ALA A 33 -1.90 37.88 6.35
N ASP A 34 -3.07 37.58 6.92
CA ASP A 34 -4.05 38.61 7.28
C ASP A 34 -3.51 39.56 8.36
N ARG A 35 -2.77 39.02 9.34
CA ARG A 35 -2.12 39.83 10.39
C ARG A 35 -0.99 40.69 9.83
N SER A 36 -0.20 40.20 8.88
CA SER A 36 0.85 41.01 8.26
C SER A 36 0.26 42.14 7.43
N VAL A 37 -0.86 41.92 6.76
CA VAL A 37 -1.61 42.99 6.06
C VAL A 37 -2.14 44.04 7.05
N GLN A 38 -2.61 43.64 8.23
CA GLN A 38 -3.04 44.60 9.26
C GLN A 38 -1.88 45.40 9.87
N VAL A 39 -0.69 44.81 10.04
CA VAL A 39 0.50 45.50 10.56
C VAL A 39 1.10 46.46 9.54
N VAL A 40 0.93 46.21 8.24
CA VAL A 40 1.41 47.08 7.15
C VAL A 40 0.44 48.23 6.85
N ARG A 41 -0.78 48.24 7.42
CA ARG A 41 -1.71 49.38 7.32
C ARG A 41 -1.26 50.48 8.30
N PRO A 42 -0.75 51.63 7.81
CA PRO A 42 -0.10 52.61 8.67
C PRO A 42 -1.14 53.46 9.40
N GLU A 43 -1.24 53.30 10.72
CA GLU A 43 -1.73 54.36 11.58
C GLU A 43 -0.52 55.10 12.18
N THR A 44 -0.30 56.32 11.69
CA THR A 44 0.46 57.37 12.38
C THR A 44 -0.53 58.15 13.27
N PRO A 45 -0.14 58.91 14.33
CA PRO A 45 1.21 59.43 14.66
C PRO A 45 1.57 59.45 16.17
N ARG A 46 2.76 60.03 16.45
CA ARG A 46 3.15 60.88 17.61
C ARG A 46 4.22 60.32 18.55
N THR A 47 5.46 60.60 18.18
CA THR A 47 6.54 61.00 19.10
C THR A 47 6.16 62.28 19.86
N PRO A 48 6.41 62.37 21.18
CA PRO A 48 6.58 63.65 21.84
C PRO A 48 8.07 63.97 22.03
N SER A 49 8.43 65.15 21.55
CA SER A 49 9.66 65.87 21.79
C SER A 49 9.84 66.29 23.25
N SER A 50 11.09 66.21 23.73
CA SER A 50 11.80 66.93 24.81
C SER A 50 11.03 67.92 25.72
N PRO A 51 11.44 68.06 26.99
CA PRO A 51 12.16 69.29 27.31
C PRO A 51 13.41 69.11 28.20
N ALA A 52 14.32 70.08 28.05
CA ALA A 52 15.56 70.27 28.80
C ALA A 52 15.36 70.46 30.33
N PRO A 53 16.38 70.19 31.17
CA PRO A 53 16.39 70.69 32.54
C PRO A 53 17.27 71.93 32.69
N SER A 54 16.64 73.01 33.16
CA SER A 54 17.28 74.22 33.68
C SER A 54 17.93 73.97 35.03
N LYS A 55 19.09 74.61 35.26
CA LYS A 55 19.83 74.63 36.53
C LYS A 55 19.09 75.43 37.61
N ARG A 56 19.07 74.93 38.87
CA ARG A 56 19.56 75.57 40.11
C ARG A 56 18.82 75.06 41.36
N GLY A 57 19.61 74.69 42.38
CA GLY A 57 19.18 74.58 43.77
C GLY A 57 20.02 73.56 44.55
N PRO A 58 20.96 73.97 45.43
CA PRO A 58 21.59 73.06 46.37
C PRO A 58 20.72 72.99 47.65
N GLY A 59 20.06 71.85 47.86
CA GLY A 59 19.29 71.49 49.05
C GLY A 59 19.41 69.99 49.30
N PRO A 60 19.18 69.48 50.52
CA PRO A 60 19.78 68.24 51.04
C PRO A 60 19.13 66.98 50.47
N GLY A 61 19.42 66.65 49.20
CA GLY A 61 18.89 65.49 48.49
C GLY A 61 19.89 64.35 48.27
N GLN A 62 21.11 64.47 48.81
CA GLN A 62 22.20 63.52 48.53
C GLN A 62 21.95 62.11 49.07
N LEU A 63 21.08 61.96 50.08
CA LEU A 63 20.75 60.67 50.71
C LEU A 63 19.60 59.95 49.98
N GLU A 64 18.54 60.65 49.60
CA GLU A 64 17.39 60.11 48.83
C GLU A 64 17.78 59.74 47.39
N ALA A 65 18.59 60.58 46.72
CA ALA A 65 19.10 60.27 45.38
C ALA A 65 20.04 59.05 45.40
N ALA A 66 20.87 58.91 46.45
CA ALA A 66 21.72 57.75 46.63
C ALA A 66 20.90 56.46 46.88
N GLN A 67 19.83 56.53 47.67
CA GLN A 67 18.92 55.41 47.90
C GLN A 67 18.18 54.98 46.63
N SER A 68 17.67 55.92 45.83
CA SER A 68 17.02 55.61 44.54
C SER A 68 17.97 54.97 43.51
N LEU A 69 19.25 55.35 43.52
CA LEU A 69 20.29 54.70 42.71
C LEU A 69 20.60 53.28 43.21
N GLN A 70 20.49 53.06 44.52
CA GLN A 70 20.70 51.75 45.13
C GLN A 70 19.54 50.79 44.81
N ASP A 71 18.30 51.28 44.84
CA ASP A 71 17.10 50.52 44.48
C ASP A 71 17.06 50.17 42.99
N THR A 72 17.47 51.10 42.11
CA THR A 72 17.59 50.81 40.68
C THR A 72 18.70 49.80 40.39
N LEU A 73 19.84 49.86 41.09
CA LEU A 73 20.87 48.83 40.99
C LEU A 73 20.39 47.47 41.51
N ALA A 74 19.56 47.43 42.55
CA ALA A 74 18.96 46.20 43.06
C ALA A 74 17.97 45.60 42.04
N ALA A 75 17.12 46.42 41.42
CA ALA A 75 16.21 45.99 40.36
C ALA A 75 16.95 45.47 39.11
N VAL A 76 18.02 46.16 38.68
CA VAL A 76 18.84 45.68 37.55
C VAL A 76 19.53 44.35 37.88
N ARG A 77 19.96 44.15 39.13
CA ARG A 77 20.52 42.86 39.57
C ARG A 77 19.47 41.74 39.56
N SER A 78 18.25 42.00 40.04
CA SER A 78 17.18 41.00 39.97
C SER A 78 16.82 40.66 38.53
N ASP A 79 16.72 41.66 37.65
CA ASP A 79 16.41 41.46 36.24
C ASP A 79 17.51 40.67 35.52
N LEU A 80 18.79 40.94 35.83
CA LEU A 80 19.91 40.17 35.31
C LEU A 80 19.83 38.70 35.75
N THR A 81 19.50 38.43 37.02
CA THR A 81 19.36 37.05 37.52
C THR A 81 18.16 36.33 36.86
N ALA A 82 17.03 37.01 36.69
CA ALA A 82 15.86 36.47 36.00
C ALA A 82 16.15 36.20 34.50
N ALA A 83 16.89 37.09 33.84
CA ALA A 83 17.35 36.89 32.47
C ALA A 83 18.35 35.72 32.36
N GLN A 84 19.23 35.53 33.34
CA GLN A 84 20.14 34.39 33.38
C GLN A 84 19.41 33.07 33.59
N GLN A 85 18.41 33.02 34.48
CA GLN A 85 17.57 31.84 34.70
C GLN A 85 16.74 31.47 33.47
N SER A 86 16.12 32.47 32.82
CA SER A 86 15.37 32.21 31.57
C SER A 86 16.29 31.76 30.45
N ARG A 87 17.53 32.29 30.38
CA ARG A 87 18.54 31.81 29.42
C ARG A 87 18.90 30.35 29.66
N THR A 88 19.12 29.93 30.91
CA THR A 88 19.42 28.52 31.21
C THR A 88 18.23 27.61 30.88
N GLU A 89 17.02 28.03 31.22
CA GLU A 89 15.82 27.24 30.90
C GLU A 89 15.62 27.06 29.39
N LEU A 90 15.81 28.14 28.62
CA LEU A 90 15.74 28.07 27.15
C LEU A 90 16.87 27.22 26.56
N GLN A 91 18.07 27.28 27.13
CA GLN A 91 19.19 26.44 26.73
C GLN A 91 18.87 24.95 26.96
N ASP A 92 18.27 24.62 28.11
CA ASP A 92 17.87 23.25 28.44
C ASP A 92 16.78 22.75 27.49
N ARG A 93 15.75 23.57 27.23
CA ARG A 93 14.70 23.26 26.25
C ARG A 93 15.25 23.10 24.82
N LEU A 94 16.19 23.95 24.42
CA LEU A 94 16.85 23.86 23.11
C LEU A 94 17.67 22.56 23.00
N SER A 95 18.40 22.20 24.05
CA SER A 95 19.16 20.95 24.07
C SER A 95 18.25 19.72 24.01
N GLY A 96 17.16 19.71 24.79
CA GLY A 96 16.17 18.63 24.79
C GLY A 96 15.53 18.44 23.42
N THR A 97 15.00 19.52 22.84
CA THR A 97 14.39 19.49 21.49
C THR A 97 15.39 19.09 20.40
N THR A 98 16.66 19.48 20.51
CA THR A 98 17.72 19.04 19.59
C THR A 98 17.94 17.53 19.69
N THR A 99 18.03 16.97 20.89
CA THR A 99 18.20 15.51 21.05
C THR A 99 16.99 14.73 20.53
N ASP A 100 15.78 15.25 20.71
CA ASP A 100 14.57 14.61 20.21
C ASP A 100 14.48 14.66 18.69
N LEU A 101 14.88 15.78 18.06
CA LEU A 101 15.03 15.86 16.61
C LEU A 101 16.02 14.82 16.07
N GLU A 102 17.16 14.64 16.73
CA GLU A 102 18.12 13.60 16.32
C GLU A 102 17.56 12.19 16.47
N LYS A 103 16.83 11.90 17.56
CA LYS A 103 16.15 10.62 17.75
C LYS A 103 15.09 10.38 16.66
N LEU A 104 14.26 11.38 16.36
CA LEU A 104 13.24 11.27 15.31
C LEU A 104 13.87 11.09 13.93
N LYS A 105 14.96 11.80 13.61
CA LYS A 105 15.71 11.59 12.36
C LYS A 105 16.26 10.17 12.25
N LYS A 106 16.87 9.64 13.31
CA LYS A 106 17.38 8.24 13.34
C LYS A 106 16.25 7.24 13.14
N LYS A 107 15.11 7.42 13.81
CA LYS A 107 13.92 6.57 13.64
C LYS A 107 13.38 6.65 12.21
N SER A 108 13.25 7.84 11.64
CA SER A 108 12.78 8.03 10.26
C SER A 108 13.66 7.32 9.24
N ILE A 109 15.00 7.37 9.40
CA ILE A 109 15.93 6.63 8.53
C ILE A 109 15.74 5.11 8.71
N GLN A 110 15.59 4.64 9.94
CA GLN A 110 15.37 3.22 10.22
C GLN A 110 14.05 2.72 9.63
N ASP A 111 12.97 3.47 9.79
CA ASP A 111 11.66 3.12 9.25
C ASP A 111 11.66 3.19 7.73
N GLY A 112 12.34 4.16 7.13
CA GLY A 112 12.56 4.20 5.68
C GLY A 112 13.26 2.95 5.14
N ARG A 113 14.27 2.43 5.86
CA ARG A 113 14.94 1.17 5.50
C ARG A 113 14.01 -0.04 5.63
N ARG A 114 13.19 -0.09 6.68
CA ARG A 114 12.19 -1.16 6.88
C ARG A 114 11.15 -1.15 5.77
N ILE A 115 10.65 0.04 5.42
CA ILE A 115 9.69 0.22 4.33
C ILE A 115 10.29 -0.29 3.02
N ALA A 116 11.51 0.13 2.66
CA ALA A 116 12.16 -0.33 1.44
C ALA A 116 12.36 -1.86 1.40
N ALA A 117 12.70 -2.48 2.54
CA ALA A 117 12.83 -3.94 2.63
C ALA A 117 11.48 -4.64 2.42
N LEU A 118 10.42 -4.17 3.10
CA LEU A 118 9.06 -4.71 2.96
C LEU A 118 8.49 -4.50 1.55
N GLU A 119 8.81 -3.37 0.89
CA GLU A 119 8.46 -3.14 -0.50
C GLU A 119 9.18 -4.12 -1.44
N GLY A 120 10.46 -4.40 -1.19
CA GLY A 120 11.21 -5.44 -1.89
C GLY A 120 10.55 -6.83 -1.74
N GLU A 121 10.23 -7.23 -0.52
CA GLU A 121 9.55 -8.51 -0.26
C GLU A 121 8.17 -8.57 -0.93
N ARG A 122 7.40 -7.49 -0.86
CA ARG A 122 6.10 -7.39 -1.55
C ARG A 122 6.25 -7.63 -3.05
N THR A 123 7.18 -6.95 -3.71
CA THR A 123 7.37 -7.11 -5.15
C THR A 123 7.83 -8.52 -5.52
N HIS A 124 8.71 -9.12 -4.71
CA HIS A 124 9.14 -10.51 -4.89
C HIS A 124 7.97 -11.50 -4.75
N LEU A 125 7.15 -11.36 -3.71
CA LEU A 125 5.98 -12.21 -3.49
C LEU A 125 4.93 -12.03 -4.58
N GLN A 126 4.73 -10.80 -5.08
CA GLN A 126 3.82 -10.53 -6.19
C GLN A 126 4.27 -11.22 -7.48
N LEU A 127 5.58 -11.25 -7.77
CA LEU A 127 6.10 -11.99 -8.93
C LEU A 127 5.86 -13.49 -8.76
N ARG A 128 6.20 -14.06 -7.59
CA ARG A 128 5.97 -15.48 -7.31
C ARG A 128 4.50 -15.88 -7.44
N LEU A 129 3.58 -15.01 -7.02
CA LEU A 129 2.15 -15.23 -7.16
C LEU A 129 1.75 -15.32 -8.63
N LYS A 130 2.22 -14.38 -9.46
CA LYS A 130 1.97 -14.40 -10.92
C LYS A 130 2.50 -15.67 -11.57
N ASP A 131 3.72 -16.09 -11.23
CA ASP A 131 4.29 -17.33 -11.76
C ASP A 131 3.43 -18.55 -11.40
N ARG A 132 2.93 -18.62 -10.16
CA ARG A 132 2.03 -19.70 -9.73
C ARG A 132 0.69 -19.64 -10.44
N ASP A 133 0.13 -18.44 -10.67
CA ASP A 133 -1.12 -18.27 -11.41
C ASP A 133 -0.97 -18.70 -12.88
N GLU A 134 0.17 -18.41 -13.50
CA GLU A 134 0.50 -18.86 -14.84
C GLU A 134 0.67 -20.38 -14.91
N GLU A 135 1.37 -20.98 -13.94
CA GLU A 135 1.49 -22.44 -13.82
C GLU A 135 0.12 -23.12 -13.63
N LEU A 136 -0.74 -22.57 -12.77
CA LEU A 136 -2.09 -23.08 -12.56
C LEU A 136 -2.92 -22.99 -13.83
N ARG A 137 -2.81 -21.88 -14.56
CA ARG A 137 -3.49 -21.69 -15.85
C ARG A 137 -2.98 -22.69 -16.89
N GLY A 138 -1.68 -22.95 -16.93
CA GLY A 138 -1.07 -23.96 -17.80
C GLY A 138 -1.56 -25.36 -17.47
N LYS A 139 -1.56 -25.74 -16.19
CA LYS A 139 -2.08 -27.03 -15.71
C LYS A 139 -3.57 -27.22 -16.01
N ALA A 140 -4.38 -26.17 -15.86
CA ALA A 140 -5.80 -26.22 -16.19
C ALA A 140 -6.03 -26.49 -17.68
N LYS A 141 -5.28 -25.83 -18.57
CA LYS A 141 -5.35 -26.10 -20.02
C LYS A 141 -4.88 -27.51 -20.39
N LEU A 142 -3.83 -28.00 -19.74
CA LEU A 142 -3.35 -29.37 -19.97
C LEU A 142 -4.39 -30.39 -19.53
N LEU A 143 -5.04 -30.15 -18.39
CA LEU A 143 -6.11 -31.01 -17.87
C LEU A 143 -7.30 -31.06 -18.85
N ASP A 144 -7.70 -29.93 -19.41
CA ASP A 144 -8.74 -29.82 -20.43
C ASP A 144 -8.38 -30.65 -21.68
N SER A 145 -7.16 -30.49 -22.20
CA SER A 145 -6.65 -31.28 -23.33
C SER A 145 -6.64 -32.79 -23.04
N VAL A 146 -6.24 -33.20 -21.83
CA VAL A 146 -6.26 -34.61 -21.43
C VAL A 146 -7.69 -35.14 -21.31
N GLN A 147 -8.64 -34.32 -20.85
CA GLN A 147 -10.05 -34.69 -20.81
C GLN A 147 -10.65 -34.87 -22.20
N ASP A 148 -10.32 -33.99 -23.15
CA ASP A 148 -10.72 -34.12 -24.55
C ASP A 148 -10.13 -35.38 -25.20
N GLU A 149 -8.85 -35.66 -24.95
CA GLU A 149 -8.20 -36.88 -25.43
C GLU A 149 -8.82 -38.14 -24.82
N LEU A 150 -9.10 -38.14 -23.52
CA LEU A 150 -9.80 -39.24 -22.87
C LEU A 150 -11.20 -39.46 -23.46
N ALA A 151 -11.97 -38.40 -23.71
CA ALA A 151 -13.28 -38.51 -24.32
C ALA A 151 -13.20 -39.08 -25.76
N SER A 152 -12.22 -38.60 -26.54
CA SER A 152 -11.96 -39.09 -27.90
C SER A 152 -11.57 -40.58 -27.91
N LEU A 153 -10.65 -40.99 -27.03
CA LEU A 153 -10.22 -42.38 -26.91
C LEU A 153 -11.37 -43.29 -26.47
N ASN A 154 -12.21 -42.84 -25.54
CA ASN A 154 -13.37 -43.60 -25.07
C ASN A 154 -14.38 -43.80 -26.21
N LEU A 155 -14.61 -42.78 -27.03
CA LEU A 155 -15.45 -42.90 -28.22
C LEU A 155 -14.86 -43.89 -29.24
N GLN A 156 -13.55 -43.80 -29.51
CA GLN A 156 -12.86 -44.73 -30.41
C GLN A 156 -12.93 -46.17 -29.91
N LEU A 157 -12.78 -46.38 -28.60
CA LEU A 157 -12.90 -47.69 -27.95
C LEU A 157 -14.31 -48.25 -28.16
N ASN A 158 -15.35 -47.48 -27.82
CA ASN A 158 -16.75 -47.89 -27.99
C ASN A 158 -17.05 -48.26 -29.46
N MET A 159 -16.58 -47.45 -30.42
CA MET A 159 -16.75 -47.75 -31.85
C MET A 159 -16.01 -49.02 -32.27
N SER A 160 -14.83 -49.29 -31.70
CA SER A 160 -14.05 -50.50 -31.97
C SER A 160 -14.73 -51.74 -31.39
N GLU A 161 -15.22 -51.65 -30.16
CA GLU A 161 -15.98 -52.70 -29.50
C GLU A 161 -17.27 -53.04 -30.26
N GLU A 162 -18.01 -52.02 -30.71
CA GLU A 162 -19.23 -52.22 -31.53
C GLU A 162 -18.91 -52.93 -32.86
N LYS A 163 -17.85 -52.51 -33.56
CA LYS A 163 -17.38 -53.18 -34.78
C LYS A 163 -16.98 -54.63 -34.52
N SER A 164 -16.25 -54.88 -33.43
CA SER A 164 -15.83 -56.24 -33.05
C SER A 164 -17.04 -57.13 -32.76
N ALA A 165 -18.00 -56.65 -31.95
CA ALA A 165 -19.22 -57.38 -31.63
C ALA A 165 -20.05 -57.67 -32.89
N ARG A 166 -20.15 -56.70 -33.80
CA ARG A 166 -20.84 -56.87 -35.10
C ARG A 166 -20.16 -57.93 -35.96
N LEU A 167 -18.84 -57.90 -36.11
CA LEU A 167 -18.09 -58.88 -36.88
C LEU A 167 -18.19 -60.28 -36.26
N GLN A 168 -18.14 -60.40 -34.94
CA GLN A 168 -18.34 -61.66 -34.24
C GLN A 168 -19.74 -62.25 -34.53
N LYS A 169 -20.78 -61.41 -34.49
CA LYS A 169 -22.15 -61.82 -34.83
C LYS A 169 -22.27 -62.26 -36.28
N GLU A 170 -21.76 -61.47 -37.22
CA GLU A 170 -21.78 -61.79 -38.65
C GLU A 170 -21.00 -63.09 -38.94
N ASN A 171 -19.87 -63.32 -38.28
CA ASN A 171 -19.09 -64.55 -38.40
C ASN A 171 -19.86 -65.76 -37.86
N GLN A 172 -20.49 -65.63 -36.69
CA GLN A 172 -21.34 -66.69 -36.13
C GLN A 172 -22.49 -67.04 -37.06
N GLU A 173 -23.19 -66.04 -37.59
CA GLU A 173 -24.28 -66.26 -38.56
C GLU A 173 -23.80 -66.98 -39.83
N LEU A 174 -22.59 -66.67 -40.31
CA LEU A 174 -21.99 -67.35 -41.46
C LEU A 174 -21.64 -68.80 -41.13
N ILE A 175 -21.03 -69.05 -39.97
CA ILE A 175 -20.72 -70.41 -39.49
C ILE A 175 -22.00 -71.22 -39.34
N ASP A 176 -23.06 -70.67 -38.73
CA ASP A 176 -24.33 -71.36 -38.53
C ASP A 176 -24.98 -71.71 -39.88
N ARG A 177 -24.99 -70.78 -40.83
CA ARG A 177 -25.48 -71.03 -42.20
C ARG A 177 -24.67 -72.10 -42.91
N TRP A 178 -23.35 -72.06 -42.77
CA TRP A 178 -22.46 -73.05 -43.37
C TRP A 178 -22.64 -74.44 -42.75
N MET A 179 -22.71 -74.53 -41.42
CA MET A 179 -23.00 -75.76 -40.67
C MET A 179 -24.35 -76.35 -41.07
N ALA A 180 -25.40 -75.53 -41.20
CA ALA A 180 -26.70 -75.99 -41.67
C ALA A 180 -26.67 -76.53 -43.11
N ARG A 181 -25.86 -75.92 -43.98
CA ARG A 181 -25.66 -76.40 -45.36
C ARG A 181 -24.89 -77.70 -45.40
N MET A 182 -23.74 -77.77 -44.71
CA MET A 182 -22.90 -78.97 -44.64
C MET A 182 -23.64 -80.14 -43.98
N GLY A 183 -24.46 -79.88 -42.96
CA GLY A 183 -25.32 -80.88 -42.32
C GLY A 183 -26.29 -81.51 -43.33
N ARG A 184 -26.98 -80.69 -44.13
CA ARG A 184 -27.85 -81.19 -45.20
C ARG A 184 -27.09 -81.98 -46.27
N GLU A 185 -25.91 -81.51 -46.68
CA GLU A 185 -25.07 -82.23 -47.66
C GLU A 185 -24.61 -83.59 -47.11
N ALA A 186 -24.20 -83.64 -45.83
CA ALA A 186 -23.82 -84.89 -45.17
C ALA A 186 -25.01 -85.86 -44.99
N GLU A 187 -26.19 -85.36 -44.60
CA GLU A 187 -27.42 -86.15 -44.54
C GLU A 187 -27.81 -86.70 -45.90
N ALA A 188 -27.70 -85.90 -46.97
CA ALA A 188 -27.97 -86.34 -48.34
C ALA A 188 -27.00 -87.45 -48.78
N MET A 189 -25.70 -87.31 -48.50
CA MET A 189 -24.71 -88.35 -48.79
C MET A 189 -24.95 -89.64 -47.98
N ASN A 190 -25.32 -89.52 -46.70
CA ASN A 190 -25.64 -90.67 -45.85
C ASN A 190 -26.90 -91.40 -46.35
N ASN A 191 -27.94 -90.66 -46.76
CA ASN A 191 -29.12 -91.25 -47.37
C ASN A 191 -28.80 -91.92 -48.71
N ALA A 192 -27.98 -91.30 -49.57
CA ALA A 192 -27.56 -91.89 -50.84
C ALA A 192 -26.74 -93.18 -50.66
N SER A 193 -25.94 -93.28 -49.59
CA SER A 193 -25.11 -94.47 -49.29
C SER A 193 -25.86 -95.58 -48.56
N LYS A 194 -27.01 -95.31 -47.93
CA LYS A 194 -27.87 -96.33 -47.30
C LYS A 194 -28.73 -97.14 -48.29
N PHE A 195 -28.87 -96.68 -49.53
CA PHE A 195 -29.66 -97.35 -50.58
C PHE A 195 -28.80 -97.87 -51.75
N SER A 196 -27.49 -98.02 -51.54
CA SER A 196 -26.56 -98.75 -52.42
C SER A 196 -26.03 -100.00 -51.73
#